data_AF-A0A101F049-F1
#
_entry.id   AF-A0A101F049-F1
#
_cell.length_a   1.000
_cell.length_b   1.000
_cell.length_c   1.000
_cell.angle_alpha   90.00
_cell.angle_beta   90.00
_cell.angle_gamma   90.00
#
_symmetry.space_group_name_H-M   'P 1'
#
loop_
_entity.id
_entity.type
_entity.pdbx_description
1 polymer ?
#
loop_
_entity_poly.entity_id
_entity_poly.type
_entity_poly.pdbx_seq_one_letter_code
_entity_poly.pdbx_strand_id
1 'polypeptide(L)'
;MVFSIFLSFLRLMWILPKMLWQFAGMKRAINKGKRKFKKSLIKNGIPKELAEEFVKDYAVMDELLNIKGLLKIAKTTTSWHIEHNMPKPPKAR
;
A
#
# COMPACT_ATOMS: atom_id res chain seq x y z
N MET A 1 -11.56 7.69 -33.40
CA MET A 1 -10.90 8.23 -32.18
C MET A 1 -11.87 8.51 -31.03
N VAL A 2 -13.00 9.20 -31.26
CA VAL A 2 -13.95 9.54 -30.18
C VAL A 2 -14.62 8.31 -29.55
N PHE A 3 -15.02 7.33 -30.37
CA PHE A 3 -15.69 6.10 -29.91
C PHE A 3 -14.78 5.20 -29.04
N SER A 4 -13.50 5.09 -29.39
CA SER A 4 -12.49 4.35 -28.60
C SER A 4 -12.19 5.00 -27.25
N ILE A 5 -12.23 6.33 -27.17
CA ILE A 5 -12.09 7.07 -25.90
C ILE A 5 -13.31 6.81 -25.02
N PHE A 6 -14.52 6.85 -25.60
CA PHE A 6 -15.77 6.60 -24.87
C PHE A 6 -15.82 5.20 -24.23
N LEU A 7 -15.46 4.16 -24.99
CA LEU A 7 -15.32 2.78 -24.49
C LEU A 7 -14.27 2.64 -23.38
N SER A 8 -13.18 3.41 -23.45
CA SER A 8 -12.14 3.41 -22.41
C SER A 8 -12.64 4.01 -21.10
N PHE A 9 -13.42 5.10 -21.16
CA PHE A 9 -14.07 5.69 -19.99
C PHE A 9 -15.11 4.75 -19.37
N LEU A 10 -15.91 4.08 -20.19
CA LEU A 10 -16.92 3.13 -19.71
C LEU A 10 -16.27 1.95 -18.96
N ARG A 11 -15.14 1.45 -19.48
CA ARG A 11 -14.35 0.40 -18.82
C ARG A 11 -13.75 0.88 -17.49
N LEU A 12 -13.31 2.13 -17.43
CA LEU A 12 -12.79 2.74 -16.21
C LEU A 12 -13.88 2.88 -15.13
N MET A 13 -15.09 3.31 -15.52
CA MET A 13 -16.24 3.40 -14.62
C MET A 13 -16.63 2.04 -14.02
N TRP A 14 -16.39 0.94 -14.74
CA TRP A 14 -16.67 -0.40 -14.23
C TRP A 14 -15.57 -0.94 -13.30
N ILE A 15 -14.33 -0.53 -13.51
CA ILE A 15 -13.19 -0.93 -12.67
C ILE A 15 -13.20 -0.21 -11.31
N LEU A 16 -13.61 1.06 -11.27
CA LEU A 16 -13.58 1.90 -10.06
C LEU A 16 -14.31 1.26 -8.86
N PRO A 17 -15.56 0.80 -8.99
CA PRO A 17 -16.31 0.19 -7.88
C PRO A 17 -15.62 -1.05 -7.33
N LYS A 18 -15.05 -1.88 -8.23
CA LYS A 18 -14.34 -3.10 -7.85
C LYS A 18 -13.08 -2.79 -7.05
N MET A 19 -12.32 -1.77 -7.47
CA MET A 19 -11.15 -1.30 -6.73
C MET A 19 -11.54 -0.77 -5.35
N LEU A 20 -12.56 0.08 -5.26
CA LEU A 20 -13.04 0.61 -3.97
C LEU A 20 -13.51 -0.50 -3.02
N TRP A 21 -14.19 -1.52 -3.55
CA TRP A 21 -14.61 -2.69 -2.78
C TRP A 21 -13.41 -3.47 -2.21
N GLN A 22 -12.39 -3.68 -3.04
CA GLN A 22 -11.15 -4.34 -2.61
C GLN A 22 -10.42 -3.54 -1.53
N PHE A 23 -10.32 -2.21 -1.67
CA PHE A 23 -9.74 -1.34 -0.65
C PHE A 23 -10.52 -1.40 0.67
N ALA A 24 -11.85 -1.37 0.61
CA ALA A 24 -12.70 -1.53 1.80
C ALA A 24 -12.49 -2.89 2.48
N GLY A 25 -12.37 -3.96 1.70
CA GLY A 25 -12.05 -5.30 2.18
C GLY A 25 -10.67 -5.38 2.85
N MET A 26 -9.67 -4.74 2.25
CA MET A 26 -8.30 -4.69 2.78
C MET A 26 -8.25 -3.94 4.12
N LYS A 27 -8.91 -2.78 4.22
CA LYS A 27 -9.06 -2.04 5.50
C LYS A 27 -9.71 -2.89 6.59
N ARG A 28 -10.73 -3.68 6.22
CA ARG A 28 -11.39 -4.61 7.15
C ARG A 28 -10.45 -5.73 7.61
N ALA A 29 -9.63 -6.27 6.72
CA ALA A 29 -8.64 -7.30 7.05
C ALA A 29 -7.57 -6.76 8.02
N ILE A 30 -7.05 -5.56 7.79
CA ILE A 30 -6.06 -4.89 8.65
C ILE A 30 -6.65 -4.67 10.05
N ASN A 31 -7.86 -4.14 10.15
CA ASN A 31 -8.53 -3.95 11.44
C ASN A 31 -8.76 -5.27 12.20
N LYS A 32 -9.10 -6.34 11.46
CA LYS A 32 -9.23 -7.69 12.04
C LYS A 32 -7.88 -8.21 12.54
N GLY A 33 -6.80 -7.95 11.80
CA GLY A 33 -5.42 -8.23 12.17
C GLY A 33 -5.03 -7.52 13.46
N LYS A 34 -5.20 -6.18 13.54
CA LYS A 34 -4.95 -5.37 14.74
C LYS A 34 -5.67 -5.91 15.97
N ARG A 35 -6.96 -6.26 15.83
CA ARG A 35 -7.76 -6.82 16.93
C ARG A 35 -7.24 -8.18 17.40
N LYS A 36 -6.88 -9.07 16.47
CA LYS A 36 -6.30 -10.38 16.80
C LYS A 36 -4.92 -10.25 17.42
N PHE A 37 -4.09 -9.34 16.91
CA PHE A 37 -2.76 -9.06 17.41
C PHE A 37 -2.81 -8.56 18.86
N LYS A 38 -3.62 -7.52 19.15
CA LYS A 38 -3.85 -7.05 20.53
C LYS A 38 -4.32 -8.19 21.45
N LYS A 39 -5.28 -9.00 21.01
CA LYS A 39 -5.80 -10.13 21.79
C LYS A 39 -4.72 -11.18 22.05
N SER A 40 -3.84 -11.43 21.08
CA SER A 40 -2.73 -12.37 21.21
C SER A 40 -1.69 -11.88 22.22
N LEU A 41 -1.31 -10.60 22.18
CA LEU A 41 -0.35 -10.02 23.11
C LEU A 41 -0.83 -10.10 24.56
N ILE A 42 -2.10 -9.74 24.80
CA ILE A 42 -2.71 -9.84 26.14
C ILE A 42 -2.75 -11.31 26.61
N LYS A 43 -3.08 -12.25 25.72
CA LYS A 43 -3.09 -13.69 26.06
C LYS A 43 -1.70 -14.21 26.45
N ASN A 44 -0.65 -13.64 25.86
CA ASN A 44 0.74 -14.00 26.15
C ASN A 44 1.32 -13.27 27.40
N GLY A 45 0.48 -12.57 28.16
CA GLY A 45 0.89 -11.92 29.41
C GLY A 45 1.53 -10.54 29.24
N ILE A 46 1.48 -9.96 28.04
CA ILE A 46 2.03 -8.62 27.79
C ILE A 46 1.10 -7.57 28.42
N PRO A 47 1.65 -6.58 29.17
CA PRO A 47 0.86 -5.49 29.74
C PRO A 47 0.04 -4.78 28.66
N LYS A 48 -1.19 -4.39 29.01
CA LYS A 48 -2.10 -3.70 28.08
C LYS A 48 -1.48 -2.45 27.44
N GLU A 49 -0.66 -1.73 28.20
CA GLU A 49 0.02 -0.50 27.76
C GLU A 49 1.00 -0.79 26.62
N LEU A 50 1.90 -1.75 26.81
CA LEU A 50 2.83 -2.23 25.77
C LEU A 50 2.08 -2.79 24.55
N ALA A 51 1.00 -3.54 24.77
CA ALA A 51 0.20 -4.08 23.66
C ALA A 51 -0.47 -2.98 22.83
N GLU A 52 -0.82 -1.84 23.42
CA GLU A 52 -1.35 -0.69 22.69
C GLU A 52 -0.28 0.07 21.92
N GLU A 53 0.93 0.15 22.48
CA GLU A 53 2.10 0.74 21.81
C GLU A 53 2.49 -0.05 20.56
N PHE A 54 2.58 -1.39 20.66
CA PHE A 54 2.82 -2.25 19.50
C PHE A 54 1.72 -2.19 18.43
N VAL A 55 0.46 -1.97 18.82
CA VAL A 55 -0.64 -1.79 17.87
C VAL A 55 -0.57 -0.43 17.18
N LYS A 56 -0.05 0.60 17.86
CA LYS A 56 0.23 1.92 17.25
C LYS A 56 1.36 1.83 16.24
N ASP A 57 2.44 1.11 16.55
CA ASP A 57 3.53 0.88 15.58
C ASP A 57 3.05 0.05 14.38
N TYR A 58 2.17 -0.92 14.61
CA TYR A 58 1.50 -1.65 13.53
C TYR A 58 0.65 -0.71 12.64
N ALA A 59 0.19 0.43 13.15
CA ALA A 59 -0.55 1.43 12.37
C ALA A 59 0.32 2.19 11.36
N VAL A 60 1.64 2.08 11.39
CA VAL A 60 2.52 2.59 10.32
C VAL A 60 2.16 1.97 8.95
N MET A 61 1.55 0.76 8.94
CA MET A 61 1.00 0.15 7.72
C MET A 61 -0.22 0.91 7.16
N ASP A 62 -1.02 1.58 8.00
CA ASP A 62 -2.07 2.50 7.51
C ASP A 62 -1.46 3.76 6.88
N GLU A 63 -0.30 4.21 7.37
CA GLU A 63 0.43 5.35 6.81
C GLU A 63 1.08 5.00 5.46
N LEU A 64 1.58 3.77 5.29
CA LEU A 64 2.07 3.24 4.01
C LEU A 64 0.96 3.10 2.96
N LEU A 65 -0.24 2.73 3.39
CA LEU A 65 -1.45 2.67 2.53
C LEU A 65 -2.09 4.03 2.29
N ASN A 66 -1.63 5.09 2.96
CA ASN A 66 -2.06 6.44 2.69
C ASN A 66 -1.52 6.88 1.33
N ILE A 67 -2.26 7.74 0.63
CA ILE A 67 -1.91 8.22 -0.72
C ILE A 67 -0.49 8.79 -0.75
N LYS A 68 -0.05 9.47 0.33
CA LYS A 68 1.34 9.94 0.50
C LYS A 68 2.37 8.82 0.55
N GLY A 69 2.09 7.72 1.25
CA GLY A 69 2.95 6.53 1.32
C GLY A 69 3.08 5.85 -0.03
N LEU A 70 1.95 5.64 -0.72
CA LEU A 70 1.92 5.12 -2.09
C LEU A 70 2.66 6.03 -3.08
N LEU A 71 2.52 7.36 -2.96
CA LEU A 71 3.24 8.32 -3.79
C LEU A 71 4.75 8.29 -3.54
N LYS A 72 5.16 8.07 -2.28
CA LYS A 72 6.58 7.95 -1.89
C LYS A 72 7.18 6.67 -2.44
N ILE A 73 6.46 5.55 -2.33
CA ILE A 73 6.85 4.25 -2.90
C ILE A 73 6.96 4.36 -4.43
N ALA A 74 5.95 4.94 -5.09
CA ALA A 74 5.96 5.15 -6.53
C ALA A 74 7.18 5.97 -6.97
N LYS A 75 7.50 7.08 -6.29
CA LYS A 75 8.70 7.88 -6.58
C LYS A 75 10.00 7.09 -6.43
N THR A 76 10.11 6.24 -5.41
CA THR A 76 11.29 5.40 -5.21
C THR A 76 11.39 4.26 -6.22
N THR A 77 10.29 3.64 -6.65
CA THR A 77 10.35 2.62 -7.71
C THR A 77 10.71 3.24 -9.06
N THR A 78 10.24 4.45 -9.36
CA THR A 78 10.67 5.16 -10.58
C THR A 78 12.16 5.50 -10.53
N SER A 79 12.72 5.86 -9.37
CA SER A 79 14.16 6.12 -9.25
C SER A 79 15.00 4.84 -9.43
N TRP A 80 14.57 3.72 -8.85
CA TRP A 80 15.23 2.41 -9.00
C TRP A 80 15.27 1.92 -10.46
N HIS A 81 14.21 2.15 -11.24
CA HIS A 81 14.17 1.80 -12.65
C HIS A 81 15.09 2.68 -13.53
N ILE A 82 15.31 3.93 -13.12
CA ILE A 82 16.21 4.85 -13.84
C ILE A 82 17.67 4.46 -13.60
N GLU A 83 18.02 4.04 -12.38
CA GLU A 83 19.39 3.68 -12.00
C GLU A 83 19.86 2.38 -12.67
N HIS A 84 18.98 1.37 -12.80
CA HIS A 84 19.33 0.09 -13.43
C HIS A 84 19.36 0.09 -14.96
N ASN A 85 18.78 1.10 -15.62
CA ASN A 85 18.75 1.21 -17.08
C ASN A 85 19.78 2.20 -17.64
N MET A 86 20.68 2.76 -16.82
CA MET A 86 21.74 3.62 -17.35
C MET A 86 22.73 2.77 -18.16
N PRO A 87 22.97 3.08 -19.45
CA PRO A 87 23.97 2.40 -20.23
C PRO A 87 25.34 2.61 -19.57
N LYS A 88 26.09 1.52 -19.36
CA LYS A 88 27.44 1.57 -18.81
C LYS A 88 28.28 2.58 -19.63
N PRO A 89 28.92 3.57 -19.00
CA PRO A 89 29.74 4.52 -19.73
C PRO A 89 30.86 3.76 -20.46
N PRO A 90 31.18 4.13 -21.71
CA PRO A 90 32.20 3.44 -22.49
C PRO A 90 33.53 3.55 -21.75
N LYS A 91 34.14 2.40 -21.48
CA LYS A 91 35.44 2.31 -20.82
C LYS A 91 36.47 2.92 -21.77
N ALA A 92 36.97 4.11 -21.44
CA ALA A 92 38.06 4.73 -22.17
C ALA A 92 39.25 3.76 -22.19
N ARG A 93 39.66 3.37 -23.39
CA ARG A 93 40.90 2.62 -23.65
C ARG A 93 42.04 3.59 -23.79
#